data_AF-A0A5E4KAG1-F1
#
_entry.id   AF-A0A5E4KAG1-F1
#
_cell.length_a   1.000
_cell.length_b   1.000
_cell.length_c   1.000
_cell.angle_alpha   90.00
_cell.angle_beta   90.00
_cell.angle_gamma   90.00
#
_symmetry.space_group_name_H-M   'P 1'
#
loop_
_entity.id
_entity.type
_entity.pdbx_description
1 polymer ?
#
loop_
_entity_poly.entity_id
_entity_poly.type
_entity_poly.pdbx_seq_one_letter_code
_entity_poly.pdbx_strand_id
1 'polypeptide(L)'
;MQKEIFKRIVCDPDILGGKPVIKGTRISVEFLLELLANNWTHEEIMENYPQIKKEDILAALEYSLSLLKEEHIYIIPQKATA
;
A
#
# COMPACT_ATOMS: atom_id res chain seq x y z
N MET A 1 -18.48 6.33 -0.16
CA MET A 1 -17.54 5.88 -1.21
C MET A 1 -16.38 5.02 -0.69
N GLN A 2 -15.98 5.14 0.59
CA GLN A 2 -14.82 4.45 1.20
C GLN A 2 -14.92 2.90 1.36
N LYS A 3 -16.07 2.28 1.09
CA LYS A 3 -16.35 0.89 1.51
C LYS A 3 -15.98 -0.20 0.48
N GLU A 4 -15.77 0.15 -0.78
CA GLU A 4 -15.51 -0.82 -1.85
C GLU A 4 -14.01 -1.13 -2.03
N ILE A 5 -13.12 -0.21 -1.66
CA ILE A 5 -11.67 -0.30 -1.93
C ILE A 5 -10.98 -1.35 -1.05
N PHE A 6 -11.41 -1.48 0.20
CA PHE A 6 -10.97 -2.58 1.09
C PHE A 6 -11.35 -3.97 0.58
N LYS A 7 -12.17 -4.12 -0.47
CA LYS A 7 -12.46 -5.45 -1.03
C LYS A 7 -11.27 -6.09 -1.72
N ARG A 8 -10.29 -5.28 -2.14
CA ARG A 8 -9.11 -5.73 -2.90
C ARG A 8 -7.87 -5.92 -2.03
N ILE A 9 -7.84 -5.37 -0.81
CA ILE A 9 -6.75 -5.57 0.15
C ILE A 9 -7.25 -6.46 1.28
N VAL A 10 -6.50 -7.51 1.60
CA VAL A 10 -6.82 -8.46 2.67
C VAL A 10 -5.67 -8.48 3.67
N CYS A 11 -6.02 -8.51 4.96
CA CYS A 11 -5.07 -8.76 6.05
C CYS A 11 -5.47 -10.09 6.68
N ASP A 12 -4.64 -11.11 6.51
CA ASP A 12 -4.87 -12.45 7.02
C ASP A 12 -3.62 -12.90 7.79
N PRO A 13 -3.70 -13.22 9.09
CA PRO A 13 -2.56 -13.70 9.88
C PRO A 13 -1.79 -14.87 9.24
N ASP A 14 -2.49 -15.72 8.48
CA ASP A 14 -1.91 -16.87 7.80
C ASP A 14 -1.19 -16.50 6.48
N ILE A 15 -1.36 -15.26 6.01
CA ILE A 15 -0.73 -14.75 4.78
C ILE A 15 0.29 -13.67 5.12
N LEU A 16 1.57 -13.95 4.86
CA LEU A 16 2.69 -13.03 5.13
C LEU A 16 2.69 -12.46 6.56
N GLY A 17 2.19 -13.23 7.53
CA GLY A 17 2.15 -12.84 8.93
C GLY A 17 1.16 -11.71 9.23
N GLY A 18 0.06 -11.60 8.48
CA GLY A 18 -0.96 -10.57 8.70
C GLY A 18 -0.71 -9.26 7.94
N LYS A 19 0.36 -9.19 7.13
CA LYS A 19 0.63 -8.02 6.30
C LYS A 19 -0.51 -7.77 5.31
N PRO A 20 -0.86 -6.50 5.02
CA PRO A 20 -1.83 -6.17 3.99
C PRO A 20 -1.36 -6.64 2.62
N VAL A 21 -2.15 -7.49 1.97
CA VAL A 21 -1.86 -8.08 0.65
C VAL A 21 -2.98 -7.82 -0.34
N ILE A 22 -2.64 -7.81 -1.62
CA ILE A 22 -3.63 -7.77 -2.70
C ILE A 22 -4.35 -9.12 -2.75
N LYS A 23 -5.68 -9.08 -2.72
CA LYS A 23 -6.56 -10.25 -2.63
C LYS A 23 -6.28 -11.24 -3.76
N GLY A 24 -6.12 -12.51 -3.39
CA GLY A 24 -5.83 -13.58 -4.35
C GLY A 24 -4.37 -13.64 -4.78
N THR A 25 -3.50 -12.85 -4.16
CA THR A 25 -2.06 -12.86 -4.42
C THR A 25 -1.28 -12.96 -3.10
N ARG A 26 0.04 -13.14 -3.20
CA ARG A 26 0.98 -12.98 -2.08
C ARG A 26 1.84 -11.73 -2.24
N ILE A 27 1.30 -10.70 -2.90
CA ILE A 27 1.95 -9.41 -3.10
C ILE A 27 1.45 -8.47 -2.01
N SER A 28 2.36 -7.98 -1.16
CA SER A 28 2.02 -7.03 -0.12
C SER A 28 1.84 -5.62 -0.69
N VAL A 29 1.03 -4.81 0.01
CA VAL A 29 0.90 -3.37 -0.30
C VAL A 29 2.26 -2.68 -0.17
N GLU A 30 3.04 -3.04 0.86
CA GLU A 30 4.41 -2.56 1.08
C GLU A 30 5.30 -2.80 -0.15
N PHE A 31 5.35 -4.02 -0.66
CA PHE A 31 6.17 -4.35 -1.83
C PHE A 31 5.74 -3.59 -3.08
N LEU A 32 4.43 -3.41 -3.28
CA LEU A 32 3.92 -2.63 -4.39
C LEU A 32 4.38 -1.16 -4.31
N LEU A 33 4.33 -0.57 -3.12
CA LEU A 33 4.82 0.79 -2.89
C LEU A 33 6.33 0.89 -3.08
N GLU A 34 7.11 -0.13 -2.70
CA GLU A 34 8.54 -0.19 -2.97
C GLU A 34 8.85 -0.17 -4.47
N LEU A 35 8.11 -0.92 -5.29
CA LEU A 35 8.27 -0.89 -6.75
C LEU A 35 8.01 0.52 -7.30
N LEU A 36 6.90 1.14 -6.89
CA LEU A 36 6.56 2.51 -7.29
C LEU A 36 7.63 3.52 -6.83
N ALA A 37 8.16 3.37 -5.61
CA ALA A 37 9.24 4.21 -5.08
C ALA A 37 10.56 4.04 -5.85
N ASN A 38 10.80 2.85 -6.42
CA ASN A 38 11.90 2.56 -7.34
C ASN A 38 11.61 2.99 -8.78
N ASN A 39 10.63 3.87 -8.99
CA ASN A 39 10.29 4.48 -10.28
C ASN A 39 9.73 3.49 -11.31
N TRP A 40 9.15 2.38 -10.86
CA TRP A 40 8.39 1.48 -11.74
C TRP A 40 7.05 2.11 -12.14
N THR A 41 6.69 1.95 -13.40
CA THR A 41 5.38 2.32 -13.95
C THR A 41 4.32 1.28 -13.60
N HIS A 42 3.04 1.67 -13.74
CA HIS A 42 1.94 0.74 -13.49
C HIS A 42 1.97 -0.40 -14.51
N GLU A 43 2.35 -0.08 -15.75
CA GLU A 43 2.49 -1.00 -16.86
C GLU A 43 3.58 -2.04 -16.58
N GLU A 44 4.78 -1.62 -16.17
CA GLU A 44 5.87 -2.54 -15.80
C GLU A 44 5.48 -3.48 -14.65
N ILE A 45 4.75 -2.96 -13.66
CA ILE A 45 4.24 -3.79 -12.55
C ILE A 45 3.25 -4.84 -13.08
N MET A 46 2.30 -4.46 -13.93
CA MET A 46 1.31 -5.40 -14.50
C MET A 46 1.95 -6.41 -15.46
N GLU A 47 3.00 -6.03 -16.17
CA GLU A 47 3.76 -6.94 -17.05
C GLU A 47 4.54 -7.99 -16.24
N ASN A 48 5.20 -7.58 -15.15
CA ASN A 48 5.97 -8.49 -14.30
C ASN A 48 5.09 -9.31 -13.33
N TYR A 49 3.90 -8.79 -13.00
CA TYR A 49 2.93 -9.44 -12.13
C TYR A 49 1.54 -9.46 -12.79
N PRO A 50 1.27 -10.37 -13.75
CA PRO A 50 0.03 -10.40 -14.53
C PRO A 50 -1.25 -10.59 -13.70
N GLN A 51 -1.12 -11.08 -12.46
CA GLN A 51 -2.23 -11.19 -11.50
C GLN A 51 -2.66 -9.84 -10.93
N ILE A 52 -1.84 -8.79 -11.05
CA ILE A 52 -2.13 -7.44 -10.59
C ILE A 52 -2.86 -6.67 -11.68
N LYS A 53 -3.96 -6.04 -11.31
CA LYS A 53 -4.67 -5.10 -12.18
C LYS A 53 -4.44 -3.69 -11.71
N LYS A 54 -4.68 -2.74 -12.61
CA LYS A 54 -4.61 -1.30 -12.28
C LYS A 54 -5.45 -0.94 -11.05
N GLU A 55 -6.62 -1.54 -10.89
CA GLU A 55 -7.48 -1.27 -9.72
C GLU A 55 -6.87 -1.77 -8.41
N ASP A 56 -6.03 -2.80 -8.44
CA ASP A 56 -5.33 -3.29 -7.25
C ASP A 56 -4.23 -2.32 -6.83
N ILE A 57 -3.55 -1.70 -7.81
CA ILE A 57 -2.54 -0.67 -7.55
C ILE A 57 -3.17 0.56 -6.91
N LEU A 58 -4.29 1.02 -7.46
CA LEU A 58 -5.04 2.14 -6.88
C LEU A 58 -5.55 1.80 -5.47
N ALA A 59 -6.07 0.59 -5.25
CA ALA A 59 -6.53 0.17 -3.94
C ALA A 59 -5.41 0.12 -2.90
N ALA A 60 -4.22 -0.33 -3.30
CA ALA A 60 -3.04 -0.32 -2.43
C ALA A 60 -2.60 1.11 -2.06
N LEU A 61 -2.61 2.05 -3.01
CA LEU A 61 -2.31 3.46 -2.75
C LEU A 61 -3.34 4.10 -1.82
N GLU A 62 -4.62 3.85 -2.05
CA GLU A 62 -5.70 4.37 -1.20
C GLU A 62 -5.65 3.79 0.21
N TYR A 63 -5.34 2.50 0.36
CA TYR A 63 -5.12 1.86 1.66
C TYR A 63 -3.98 2.55 2.43
N SER A 64 -2.85 2.79 1.77
CA SER A 64 -1.72 3.49 2.39
C SER A 64 -2.06 4.93 2.76
N LEU A 65 -2.79 5.63 1.89
CA LEU A 65 -3.29 6.97 2.18
C LEU A 65 -4.25 7.00 3.37
N SER A 66 -5.12 5.99 3.55
CA SER A 66 -6.01 5.94 4.71
C SER A 66 -5.24 5.76 6.01
N LEU A 67 -4.19 4.91 6.01
CA LEU A 67 -3.32 4.75 7.17
C LEU A 67 -2.62 6.05 7.55
N LEU A 68 -2.06 6.77 6.57
CA LEU A 68 -1.39 8.05 6.81
C LEU A 68 -2.35 9.14 7.29
N LYS A 69 -3.62 9.11 6.89
CA LYS A 69 -4.64 10.06 7.37
C LYS A 69 -5.04 9.82 8.82
N GLU A 70 -4.96 8.57 9.27
CA GLU A 70 -5.20 8.21 10.67
C GLU A 70 -3.98 8.52 11.55
N GLU A 71 -2.80 8.71 10.94
CA GLU A 71 -1.58 9.04 11.65
C GLU A 71 -1.57 10.51 12.10
N HIS A 72 -1.65 10.73 13.41
CA HIS A 72 -1.47 12.06 14.01
C HIS A 72 0.01 12.45 14.00
N ILE A 73 0.42 13.27 13.03
CA ILE A 73 1.77 13.82 12.96
C ILE A 73 1.92 14.94 14.01
N TYR A 74 2.67 14.66 15.08
CA TYR A 74 3.11 15.68 16.03
C TYR A 74 4.45 16.25 15.57
N ILE A 75 4.47 17.52 15.15
CA ILE A 75 5.72 18.24 14.90
C ILE A 75 6.43 18.39 16.23
N ILE A 76 7.54 17.68 16.42
CA ILE A 76 8.43 17.89 17.57
C ILE A 76 9.24 19.15 17.25
N PRO A 77 9.07 20.26 17.99
CA PRO A 77 9.89 21.45 17.75
C PRO A 77 11.36 21.07 17.98
N GLN A 78 12.20 21.28 16.96
CA GLN A 78 13.64 21.19 17.16
C GLN A 78 14.02 22.20 18.24
N LYS A 79 14.65 21.72 19.33
CA LYS A 79 15.29 22.63 20.29
C LYS A 79 16.26 23.50 19.50
N ALA A 80 16.04 24.81 19.50
CA ALA A 80 17.04 25.76 19.03
C ALA A 80 18.30 25.53 19.88
N THR A 81 19.35 24.99 19.26
CA THR A 81 20.68 24.92 19.85
C THR A 81 21.16 26.36 19.96
N ALA A 82 21.29 26.85 21.20
CA ALA A 82 21.88 28.15 21.52
C ALA A 82 23.40 28.09 21.42
#